data_AF-A0A4U1JF47-F1
#
_entry.id   AF-A0A4U1JF47-F1
#
_cell.length_a   1.000
_cell.length_b   1.000
_cell.length_c   1.000
_cell.angle_alpha   90.00
_cell.angle_beta   90.00
_cell.angle_gamma   90.00
#
_symmetry.space_group_name_H-M   'P 1'
#
loop_
_entity.id
_entity.type
_entity.pdbx_description
1 polymer ?
#
loop_
_entity_poly.entity_id
_entity_poly.type
_entity_poly.pdbx_seq_one_letter_code
_entity_poly.pdbx_strand_id
1 'polypeptide(L)'
;MKWEFKNDDRGFSIEGDVGNHYGEVVGRYMPGNLKSTLEMATTLDVDEVLFLPSGYIAQVGYMRTEPTGQGLGYMLCYAAGQAAANWGYEYLFVSSGSIAGGGMHLMKKLGCGALKFLELKHKTGKDTTQVGGYLLNIADMTEKAAEGYKTKGWRKIGMKL
;
A
#
# COMPACT_ATOMS: atom_id res chain seq x y z
N MET A 1 -7.83 -12.58 -2.25
CA MET A 1 -6.50 -12.96 -2.79
C MET A 1 -5.52 -13.23 -1.66
N LYS A 2 -4.63 -14.22 -1.83
CA LYS A 2 -3.58 -14.59 -0.86
C LYS A 2 -2.21 -14.69 -1.53
N TRP A 3 -1.19 -14.10 -0.90
CA TRP A 3 0.22 -14.17 -1.30
C TRP A 3 1.06 -14.81 -0.21
N GLU A 4 2.00 -15.67 -0.59
CA GLU A 4 2.87 -16.35 0.36
C GLU A 4 4.34 -16.11 0.01
N PHE A 5 5.14 -15.80 1.03
CA PHE A 5 6.56 -15.51 0.93
C PHE A 5 7.36 -16.32 1.95
N LYS A 6 8.59 -16.67 1.58
CA LYS A 6 9.52 -17.42 2.43
C LYS A 6 10.92 -16.79 2.41
N ASN A 7 11.60 -16.82 3.55
CA ASN A 7 13.01 -16.44 3.72
C ASN A 7 13.62 -17.39 4.76
N ASP A 8 14.52 -18.27 4.34
CA ASP A 8 15.10 -19.34 5.17
C ASP A 8 14.00 -20.13 5.91
N ASP A 9 13.97 -20.02 7.24
CA ASP A 9 13.00 -20.68 8.14
C ASP A 9 11.74 -19.84 8.43
N ARG A 10 11.62 -18.66 7.82
CA ARG A 10 10.53 -17.70 8.07
C ARG A 10 9.51 -17.70 6.95
N GLY A 11 8.24 -17.60 7.34
CA GLY A 11 7.11 -17.46 6.42
C GLY A 11 6.40 -16.13 6.62
N PHE A 12 5.92 -15.53 5.54
CA PHE A 12 5.03 -14.37 5.60
C PHE A 12 3.87 -14.60 4.62
N SER A 13 2.65 -14.66 5.13
CA SER A 13 1.45 -14.81 4.32
C SER A 13 0.65 -13.51 4.37
N ILE A 14 0.23 -13.03 3.22
CA ILE A 14 -0.59 -11.84 3.10
C ILE A 14 -1.94 -12.28 2.56
N GLU A 15 -3.00 -11.96 3.28
CA GLU A 15 -4.37 -12.13 2.84
C GLU A 15 -4.98 -10.75 2.67
N GLY A 16 -5.58 -10.52 1.50
CA GLY A 16 -6.34 -9.31 1.23
C GLY A 16 -7.78 -9.68 0.95
N ASP A 17 -8.70 -9.09 1.73
CA ASP A 17 -10.09 -8.93 1.33
C ASP A 17 -10.19 -7.59 0.59
N VAL A 18 -10.59 -7.71 -0.66
CA VAL A 18 -10.21 -6.80 -1.73
C VAL A 18 -11.51 -6.57 -2.50
N GLY A 19 -12.36 -5.72 -1.94
CA GLY A 19 -13.62 -5.26 -2.53
C GLY A 19 -13.47 -4.02 -3.41
N ASN A 20 -14.51 -3.67 -4.18
CA ASN A 20 -14.43 -2.62 -5.22
C ASN A 20 -14.07 -1.21 -4.73
N HIS A 21 -14.24 -0.90 -3.43
CA HIS A 21 -14.10 0.48 -2.89
C HIS A 21 -13.26 0.58 -1.61
N TYR A 22 -12.84 -0.56 -1.05
CA TYR A 22 -12.02 -0.65 0.16
C TYR A 22 -11.28 -1.99 0.13
N GLY A 23 -9.98 -1.97 0.39
CA GLY A 23 -9.22 -3.20 0.64
C GLY A 23 -8.28 -3.05 1.81
N GLU A 24 -8.27 -4.09 2.63
CA GLU A 24 -7.25 -4.28 3.64
C GLU A 24 -6.31 -5.38 3.14
N VAL A 25 -5.01 -5.10 3.15
CA VAL A 25 -3.96 -6.10 2.94
C VAL A 25 -3.37 -6.42 4.30
N VAL A 26 -3.62 -7.64 4.79
CA VAL A 26 -3.17 -8.13 6.09
C VAL A 26 -2.05 -9.14 5.90
N GLY A 27 -0.84 -8.76 6.29
CA GLY A 27 0.30 -9.66 6.43
C GLY A 27 0.35 -10.34 7.79
N ARG A 28 0.65 -11.64 7.82
CA ARG A 28 0.88 -12.44 9.03
C ARG A 28 2.26 -13.08 8.96
N TYR A 29 3.08 -12.80 9.98
CA TYR A 29 4.42 -13.36 10.11
C TYR A 29 4.43 -14.67 10.89
N MET A 30 5.24 -15.63 10.43
CA MET A 30 5.35 -16.97 10.99
C MET A 30 6.83 -17.31 11.31
N PRO A 31 7.13 -17.92 12.48
CA PRO A 31 6.21 -18.27 13.57
C PRO A 31 5.90 -17.06 14.47
N GLY A 32 4.63 -16.88 14.87
CA GLY A 32 4.26 -15.84 15.85
C GLY A 32 2.94 -15.10 15.59
N ASN A 33 2.31 -15.26 14.42
CA ASN A 33 1.04 -14.62 14.05
C ASN A 33 1.01 -13.09 14.26
N LEU A 34 2.18 -12.43 14.15
CA LEU A 34 2.28 -10.98 14.23
C LEU A 34 1.64 -10.34 12.99
N LYS A 35 0.82 -9.30 13.22
CA LYS A 35 -0.01 -8.66 12.18
C LYS A 35 0.69 -7.42 11.61
N SER A 36 0.90 -7.44 10.30
CA SER A 36 1.29 -6.30 9.49
C SER A 36 0.10 -5.86 8.63
N THR A 37 -0.12 -4.56 8.43
CA THR A 37 -1.29 -4.04 7.71
C THR A 37 -0.93 -2.93 6.74
N LEU A 38 -1.65 -2.88 5.63
CA LEU A 38 -1.71 -1.76 4.70
C LEU A 38 -3.17 -1.66 4.21
N GLU A 39 -3.79 -0.51 4.42
CA GLU A 39 -5.18 -0.24 4.04
C GLU A 39 -5.25 0.69 2.83
N MET A 40 -6.17 0.41 1.92
CA MET A 40 -6.41 1.21 0.72
C MET A 40 -7.90 1.54 0.54
N ALA A 41 -8.19 2.76 0.11
CA ALA A 41 -9.56 3.23 -0.11
C ALA A 41 -9.65 4.18 -1.31
N THR A 42 -10.84 4.27 -1.92
CA THR A 42 -11.15 5.22 -3.00
C THR A 42 -11.48 6.63 -2.50
N THR A 43 -11.49 6.81 -1.19
CA THR A 43 -11.80 8.06 -0.50
C THR A 43 -10.79 8.35 0.59
N LEU A 44 -10.61 9.63 0.89
CA LEU A 44 -9.89 10.08 2.09
C LEU A 44 -10.89 10.64 3.08
N ASP A 45 -10.72 10.32 4.36
CA ASP A 45 -11.52 10.89 5.44
C ASP A 45 -10.65 11.93 6.16
N VAL A 46 -10.83 13.21 5.78
CA VAL A 46 -10.09 14.35 6.33
C VAL A 46 -11.13 15.41 6.69
N ASP A 47 -11.66 15.31 7.90
CA ASP A 47 -12.82 16.06 8.43
C ASP A 47 -14.16 15.80 7.69
N GLU A 48 -14.09 15.52 6.38
CA GLU A 48 -15.15 15.00 5.54
C GLU A 48 -14.60 13.95 4.54
N VAL A 49 -15.51 13.23 3.89
CA VAL A 49 -15.17 12.27 2.84
C VAL A 49 -14.83 13.00 1.53
N LEU A 50 -13.59 12.82 1.07
CA LEU A 50 -13.06 13.34 -0.18
C LEU A 50 -12.93 12.22 -1.22
N PHE A 51 -13.38 12.48 -2.44
CA PHE A 51 -13.23 11.53 -3.56
C PHE A 51 -11.90 11.71 -4.27
N LEU A 52 -11.21 10.58 -4.49
CA LEU A 52 -10.03 10.54 -5.35
C LEU A 52 -10.42 10.64 -6.82
N PRO A 53 -9.54 11.15 -7.70
CA PRO A 53 -9.73 11.10 -9.15
C PRO A 53 -9.86 9.66 -9.65
N SER A 54 -10.48 9.49 -10.82
CA SER A 54 -10.51 8.18 -11.48
C SER A 54 -9.09 7.68 -11.75
N GLY A 55 -8.86 6.37 -11.55
CA GLY A 55 -7.54 5.75 -11.65
C GLY A 55 -6.67 5.86 -10.39
N TYR A 56 -7.16 6.51 -9.32
CA TYR A 56 -6.43 6.69 -8.08
C TYR A 56 -7.06 5.88 -6.95
N ILE A 57 -6.20 5.33 -6.10
CA ILE A 57 -6.56 4.78 -4.79
C ILE A 57 -5.62 5.37 -3.74
N ALA A 58 -6.07 5.53 -2.50
CA ALA A 58 -5.24 6.07 -1.43
C ALA A 58 -4.84 5.00 -0.44
N GLN A 59 -3.62 5.10 0.10
CA GLN A 59 -3.26 4.45 1.35
C GLN A 59 -3.88 5.25 2.50
N VAL A 60 -4.69 4.59 3.31
CA VAL A 60 -5.33 5.18 4.49
C VAL A 60 -4.70 4.64 5.77
N GLY A 61 -4.73 5.44 6.83
CA GLY A 61 -4.07 5.12 8.10
C GLY A 61 -2.53 5.10 8.02
N TYR A 62 -1.91 4.21 8.79
CA TYR A 62 -0.47 3.95 8.76
C TYR A 62 -0.21 2.51 8.32
N MET A 63 0.75 2.32 7.42
CA MET A 63 1.29 0.98 7.17
C MET A 63 2.04 0.51 8.42
N ARG A 64 1.64 -0.65 8.94
CA ARG A 64 2.31 -1.29 10.08
C ARG A 64 3.02 -2.56 9.65
N THR A 65 4.30 -2.69 9.97
CA THR A 65 5.08 -3.93 9.79
C THR A 65 5.47 -4.49 11.14
N GLU A 66 4.90 -5.64 11.51
CA GLU A 66 5.23 -6.38 12.73
C GLU A 66 5.48 -7.86 12.37
N PRO A 67 6.66 -8.44 12.68
CA PRO A 67 7.82 -7.78 13.26
C PRO A 67 8.42 -6.72 12.33
N THR A 68 9.34 -5.88 12.81
CA THR A 68 10.05 -4.88 11.97
C THR A 68 11.17 -5.49 11.11
N GLY A 69 10.89 -6.68 10.55
CA GLY A 69 11.84 -7.44 9.72
C GLY A 69 12.11 -6.80 8.36
N GLN A 70 13.35 -6.97 7.87
CA GLN A 70 13.73 -6.52 6.53
C GLN A 70 12.89 -7.23 5.47
N GLY A 71 12.26 -6.48 4.56
CA GLY A 71 11.49 -7.05 3.45
C GLY A 71 9.97 -6.97 3.60
N LEU A 72 9.45 -6.88 4.84
CA LEU A 72 8.00 -6.99 5.10
C LEU A 72 7.21 -5.84 4.47
N GLY A 73 7.69 -4.61 4.58
CA GLY A 73 7.06 -3.45 3.92
C GLY A 73 7.01 -3.60 2.40
N TYR A 74 8.06 -4.13 1.77
CA TYR A 74 8.05 -4.40 0.33
C TYR A 74 7.03 -5.47 -0.05
N MET A 75 6.88 -6.53 0.76
CA MET A 75 5.89 -7.59 0.46
C MET A 75 4.45 -7.06 0.61
N LEU A 76 4.18 -6.22 1.62
CA LEU A 76 2.89 -5.53 1.73
C LEU A 76 2.63 -4.63 0.51
N CYS A 77 3.58 -3.77 0.14
CA CYS A 77 3.43 -2.89 -1.01
C CYS A 77 3.29 -3.67 -2.32
N TYR A 78 3.98 -4.81 -2.48
CA TYR A 78 3.81 -5.68 -3.64
C TYR A 78 2.38 -6.25 -3.70
N ALA A 79 1.87 -6.80 -2.59
CA ALA A 79 0.51 -7.35 -2.55
C ALA A 79 -0.55 -6.26 -2.78
N ALA A 80 -0.38 -5.09 -2.16
CA ALA A 80 -1.25 -3.93 -2.36
C ALA A 80 -1.23 -3.43 -3.81
N GLY A 81 -0.05 -3.33 -4.42
CA GLY A 81 0.09 -2.92 -5.83
C GLY A 81 -0.55 -3.92 -6.80
N GLN A 82 -0.35 -5.22 -6.59
CA GLN A 82 -1.01 -6.28 -7.37
C GLN A 82 -2.54 -6.20 -7.23
N ALA A 83 -3.05 -5.99 -6.02
CA ALA A 83 -4.47 -5.82 -5.78
C ALA A 83 -5.02 -4.57 -6.49
N ALA A 84 -4.36 -3.43 -6.34
CA ALA A 84 -4.78 -2.17 -6.93
C ALA A 84 -4.77 -2.20 -8.46
N ALA A 85 -3.75 -2.81 -9.07
CA ALA A 85 -3.70 -3.02 -10.52
C ALA A 85 -4.86 -3.90 -11.02
N ASN A 86 -5.19 -4.97 -10.30
CA ASN A 86 -6.31 -5.85 -10.65
C ASN A 86 -7.68 -5.14 -10.58
N TRP A 87 -7.78 -4.07 -9.79
CA TRP A 87 -8.97 -3.23 -9.72
C TRP A 87 -9.00 -2.09 -10.75
N GLY A 88 -7.96 -1.96 -11.58
CA GLY A 88 -7.88 -0.90 -12.58
C GLY A 88 -7.42 0.46 -12.04
N TYR A 89 -6.76 0.49 -10.89
CA TYR A 89 -6.09 1.72 -10.42
C TYR A 89 -4.67 1.81 -11.00
N GLU A 90 -4.28 3.02 -11.39
CA GLU A 90 -2.97 3.34 -11.95
C GLU A 90 -2.05 3.98 -10.92
N TYR A 91 -2.62 4.70 -9.95
CA TYR A 91 -1.86 5.45 -8.95
C TYR A 91 -2.29 5.14 -7.52
N LEU A 92 -1.30 5.00 -6.64
CA LEU A 92 -1.49 5.01 -5.19
C LEU A 92 -1.12 6.40 -4.65
N PHE A 93 -2.07 7.06 -4.01
CA PHE A 93 -1.87 8.30 -3.26
C PHE A 93 -1.57 7.99 -1.79
N VAL A 94 -0.55 8.63 -1.22
CA VAL A 94 -0.22 8.52 0.20
C VAL A 94 -0.23 9.91 0.81
N SER A 95 -1.15 10.16 1.74
CA SER A 95 -1.24 11.48 2.39
C SER A 95 0.08 11.80 3.10
N SER A 96 0.52 13.07 3.08
CA SER A 96 1.78 13.44 3.75
C SER A 96 1.71 13.26 5.27
N GLY A 97 0.52 13.32 5.87
CA GLY A 97 0.29 13.04 7.29
C GLY A 97 0.41 11.56 7.66
N SER A 98 0.30 10.65 6.69
CA SER A 98 0.42 9.20 6.87
C SER A 98 1.88 8.70 6.88
N ILE A 99 2.85 9.59 6.67
CA ILE A 99 4.27 9.22 6.57
C ILE A 99 5.02 9.63 7.84
N ALA A 100 5.28 8.66 8.71
CA ALA A 100 6.17 8.82 9.87
C ALA A 100 7.38 7.85 9.81
N GLY A 101 8.51 8.26 10.39
CA GLY A 101 9.70 7.42 10.58
C GLY A 101 10.23 6.78 9.29
N GLY A 102 10.43 5.45 9.30
CA GLY A 102 11.00 4.69 8.18
C GLY A 102 10.13 4.61 6.91
N GLY A 103 8.87 5.07 6.96
CA GLY A 103 7.94 5.03 5.83
C GLY A 103 8.43 5.82 4.62
N MET A 104 8.98 7.02 4.83
CA MET A 104 9.50 7.87 3.74
C MET A 104 10.68 7.20 3.00
N HIS A 105 11.52 6.46 3.73
CA HIS A 105 12.64 5.73 3.12
C HIS A 105 12.16 4.60 2.23
N LEU A 106 11.13 3.86 2.66
CA LEU A 106 10.51 2.84 1.83
C LEU A 106 9.86 3.47 0.59
N MET A 107 9.08 4.53 0.77
CA MET A 107 8.40 5.25 -0.32
C MET A 107 9.37 5.70 -1.41
N LYS A 108 10.51 6.32 -1.04
CA LYS A 108 11.56 6.71 -2.01
C LYS A 108 12.07 5.51 -2.81
N LYS A 109 12.28 4.37 -2.16
CA LYS A 109 12.74 3.15 -2.85
C LYS A 109 11.68 2.54 -3.76
N LEU A 110 10.40 2.75 -3.43
CA LEU A 110 9.26 2.37 -4.25
C LEU A 110 9.00 3.33 -5.42
N GLY A 111 9.86 4.34 -5.62
CA GLY A 111 9.74 5.26 -6.76
C GLY A 111 8.83 6.45 -6.49
N CYS A 112 8.55 6.75 -5.22
CA CYS A 112 7.80 7.94 -4.82
C CYS A 112 8.45 9.21 -5.39
N GLY A 113 7.64 10.02 -6.08
CA GLY A 113 8.04 11.33 -6.58
C GLY A 113 8.07 12.42 -5.50
N ALA A 114 8.18 13.67 -5.96
CA ALA A 114 8.05 14.84 -5.09
C ALA A 114 6.64 14.95 -4.48
N LEU A 115 6.52 15.70 -3.38
CA LEU A 115 5.23 16.08 -2.80
C LEU A 115 4.33 16.71 -3.88
N LYS A 116 3.09 16.26 -3.95
CA LYS A 116 2.03 16.75 -4.82
C LYS A 116 0.85 17.19 -3.99
N PHE A 117 0.10 18.14 -4.52
CA PHE A 117 -1.19 18.55 -3.98
C PHE A 117 -2.26 18.11 -4.96
N LEU A 118 -3.20 17.30 -4.49
CA LEU A 118 -4.38 16.91 -5.27
C LEU A 118 -5.56 17.78 -4.86
N GLU A 119 -6.24 18.36 -5.84
CA GLU A 119 -7.53 19.00 -5.63
C GLU A 119 -8.62 17.93 -5.61
N LEU A 120 -9.23 17.71 -4.45
CA LEU A 120 -10.20 16.63 -4.22
C LEU A 120 -11.57 17.22 -3.96
N LYS A 121 -12.61 16.58 -4.52
CA LYS A 121 -14.00 16.99 -4.34
C LYS A 121 -14.56 16.44 -3.04
N HIS A 122 -15.24 17.29 -2.29
CA HIS A 122 -16.04 16.86 -1.14
C HIS A 122 -17.21 16.01 -1.60
N LYS A 123 -17.63 15.03 -0.78
CA LYS A 123 -18.81 14.20 -1.05
C LYS A 123 -20.10 15.02 -1.21
N THR A 124 -20.17 16.19 -0.59
CA THR A 124 -21.30 17.13 -0.70
C THR A 124 -21.37 17.85 -2.06
N GLY A 125 -20.31 17.74 -2.88
CA GLY A 125 -20.27 18.17 -4.28
C GLY A 125 -20.14 19.66 -4.53
N LYS A 126 -20.00 20.48 -3.47
CA LYS A 126 -20.01 21.96 -3.60
C LYS A 126 -18.61 22.57 -3.67
N ASP A 127 -17.63 21.96 -3.02
CA ASP A 127 -16.29 22.52 -2.87
C ASP A 127 -15.19 21.47 -3.10
N THR A 128 -13.97 21.97 -3.31
CA THR A 128 -12.74 21.17 -3.41
C THR A 128 -11.74 21.59 -2.36
N THR A 129 -10.95 20.64 -1.85
CA THR A 129 -9.82 20.92 -0.97
C THR A 129 -8.53 20.39 -1.56
N GLN A 130 -7.41 21.06 -1.27
CA GLN A 130 -6.10 20.59 -1.67
C GLN A 130 -5.50 19.71 -0.58
N VAL A 131 -5.22 18.45 -0.93
CA VAL A 131 -4.57 17.49 -0.02
C VAL A 131 -3.15 17.24 -0.48
N GLY A 132 -2.20 17.53 0.42
CA GLY A 132 -0.79 17.22 0.23
C GLY A 132 -0.50 15.72 0.39
N GLY A 133 0.28 15.17 -0.52
CA GLY A 133 0.70 13.78 -0.44
C GLY A 133 1.66 13.38 -1.55
N TYR A 134 1.86 12.08 -1.66
CA TYR A 134 2.83 11.47 -2.56
C TYR A 134 2.09 10.55 -3.52
N LEU A 135 2.55 10.53 -4.76
CA LEU A 135 1.97 9.70 -5.80
C LEU A 135 2.98 8.64 -6.23
N LEU A 136 2.50 7.41 -6.29
CA LEU A 136 3.22 6.26 -6.81
C LEU A 136 2.46 5.71 -8.01
N ASN A 137 3.14 5.51 -9.12
CA ASN A 137 2.61 4.65 -10.18
C ASN A 137 2.57 3.20 -9.66
N ILE A 138 1.43 2.54 -9.77
CA ILE A 138 1.21 1.20 -9.20
C ILE A 138 2.11 0.16 -9.87
N ALA A 139 2.32 0.24 -11.19
CA ALA A 139 3.19 -0.70 -11.90
C ALA A 139 4.63 -0.58 -11.40
N ASP A 140 5.16 0.64 -11.38
CA ASP A 140 6.53 0.92 -10.91
C ASP A 140 6.72 0.54 -9.44
N MET A 141 5.76 0.91 -8.58
CA MET A 141 5.77 0.56 -7.16
C MET A 141 5.82 -0.97 -6.99
N THR A 142 5.02 -1.69 -7.76
CA THR A 142 4.92 -3.15 -7.67
C THR A 142 6.21 -3.83 -8.10
N GLU A 143 6.84 -3.34 -9.18
CA GLU A 143 8.13 -3.83 -9.65
C GLU A 143 9.23 -3.59 -8.61
N LYS A 144 9.38 -2.34 -8.14
CA LYS A 144 10.37 -1.97 -7.12
C LYS A 144 10.14 -2.68 -5.80
N ALA A 145 8.88 -2.91 -5.42
CA ALA A 145 8.54 -3.73 -4.27
C ALA A 145 9.02 -5.17 -4.45
N ALA A 146 8.86 -5.73 -5.66
CA ALA A 146 9.35 -7.07 -5.98
C ALA A 146 10.88 -7.19 -5.89
N GLU A 147 11.60 -6.22 -6.45
CA GLU A 147 13.06 -6.13 -6.31
C GLU A 147 13.48 -5.99 -4.84
N GLY A 148 12.76 -5.16 -4.10
CA GLY A 148 13.02 -4.84 -2.71
C GLY A 148 12.96 -6.07 -1.81
N TYR A 149 11.88 -6.86 -1.86
CA TYR A 149 11.81 -8.07 -1.02
C TYR A 149 12.83 -9.13 -1.45
N LYS A 150 13.09 -9.28 -2.76
CA LYS A 150 14.07 -10.25 -3.28
C LYS A 150 15.48 -9.96 -2.79
N THR A 151 15.89 -8.69 -2.82
CA THR A 151 17.18 -8.22 -2.30
C THR A 151 17.32 -8.44 -0.79
N LYS A 152 16.19 -8.60 -0.08
CA LYS A 152 16.15 -8.98 1.33
C LYS A 152 16.07 -10.48 1.58
N GLY A 153 16.30 -11.30 0.56
CA GLY A 153 16.34 -12.76 0.65
C GLY A 153 14.96 -13.43 0.65
N TRP A 154 13.89 -12.67 0.42
CA TRP A 154 12.55 -13.25 0.35
C TRP A 154 12.24 -13.76 -1.06
N ARG A 155 11.49 -14.86 -1.12
CA ARG A 155 10.92 -15.40 -2.35
C ARG A 155 9.41 -15.55 -2.21
N LYS A 156 8.66 -15.15 -3.24
CA LYS A 156 7.24 -15.48 -3.38
C LYS A 156 7.12 -16.96 -3.72
N ILE A 157 6.35 -17.70 -2.94
CA ILE A 157 6.18 -19.15 -3.07
C ILE A 157 4.76 -19.57 -3.46
N GLY A 158 3.81 -18.63 -3.46
CA GLY A 158 2.44 -18.93 -3.85
C GLY A 158 1.59 -17.67 -4.07
N MET A 159 0.57 -17.83 -4.89
CA MET A 159 -0.55 -16.91 -5.02
C MET A 159 -1.82 -17.72 -5.21
N LYS A 160 -2.85 -17.47 -4.40
CA LYS A 160 -4.19 -18.03 -4.59
C LYS A 160 -5.13 -16.86 -4.82
N LEU A 161 -5.82 -16.88 -5.96
CA LEU A 161 -6.83 -15.89 -6.30
C LEU A 161 -8.00 -16.01 -5.32
#